data_AF-X0V4M7-F1
#
_entry.id   AF-X0V4M7-F1
#
_cell.length_a   1.000
_cell.length_b   1.000
_cell.length_c   1.000
_cell.angle_alpha   90.00
_cell.angle_beta   90.00
_cell.angle_gamma   90.00
#
_symmetry.space_group_name_H-M   'P 1'
#
loop_
_entity.id
_entity.type
_entity.pdbx_description
1 polymer ?
#
loop_
_entity_poly.entity_id
_entity_poly.type
_entity_poly.pdbx_seq_one_letter_code
_entity_poly.pdbx_strand_id
1 'polypeptide(L)' 'IGKEVSFLGETPEGTVDILRGIVEQVYKEKGENFLIVGDYVLGLKDIITVKNQNQI' A
#
# COMPACT_ATOMS: atom_id res chain seq x y z
N ILE A 1 -5.25 8.47 2.40
CA ILE A 1 -3.98 9.25 2.39
C ILE A 1 -3.48 9.39 3.82
N GLY A 2 -2.16 9.30 4.03
CA GLY A 2 -1.51 9.40 5.35
C GLY A 2 -1.74 8.18 6.25
N LYS A 3 -2.20 7.06 5.68
CA LYS A 3 -2.38 5.79 6.41
C LYS A 3 -1.18 4.91 6.12
N GLU A 4 -0.70 4.20 7.14
CA GLU A 4 0.28 3.14 6.94
C GLU A 4 -0.46 1.88 6.48
N VAL A 5 0.04 1.24 5.43
CA VAL A 5 -0.46 -0.04 4.95
C VAL A 5 0.65 -1.08 4.93
N SER A 6 0.26 -2.34 5.09
CA SER A 6 1.14 -3.48 4.79
C SER A 6 0.60 -4.28 3.62
N PHE A 7 1.47 -4.73 2.72
CA PHE A 7 1.13 -5.45 1.50
C PHE A 7 2.25 -6.43 1.12
N LEU A 8 1.95 -7.41 0.28
CA LEU A 8 2.98 -8.27 -0.31
C LEU A 8 3.66 -7.53 -1.46
N GLY A 9 4.98 -7.51 -1.48
CA GLY A 9 5.76 -6.92 -2.55
C GLY A 9 7.09 -7.62 -2.74
N GLU A 10 7.72 -7.35 -3.88
CA GLU A 10 9.07 -7.80 -4.16
C GLU A 10 10.09 -6.82 -3.55
N THR A 11 11.10 -7.36 -2.89
CA THR A 11 12.24 -6.66 -2.32
C THR A 11 13.29 -6.39 -3.41
N PRO A 12 14.22 -5.42 -3.22
CA PRO A 12 15.30 -5.19 -4.17
C PRO A 12 16.15 -6.43 -4.48
N GLU A 13 16.19 -7.41 -3.58
CA GLU A 13 16.90 -8.67 -3.72
C GLU A 13 16.11 -9.73 -4.52
N GLY A 14 14.90 -9.40 -4.99
CA GLY A 14 14.03 -10.30 -5.76
C GLY A 14 13.26 -11.31 -4.91
N THR A 15 13.17 -11.10 -3.59
CA THR A 15 12.37 -11.94 -2.69
C THR A 15 11.02 -11.31 -2.38
N VAL A 16 9.98 -12.12 -2.15
CA VAL A 16 8.66 -11.64 -1.75
C VAL A 16 8.59 -11.52 -0.22
N ASP A 17 8.22 -10.35 0.27
CA ASP A 17 8.04 -10.08 1.70
C ASP A 17 6.84 -9.14 1.96
N ILE A 18 6.49 -8.97 3.23
CA ILE A 18 5.51 -7.98 3.70
C ILE A 18 6.20 -6.62 3.80
N LEU A 19 5.86 -5.73 2.89
CA LEU A 19 6.34 -4.37 2.86
C LEU A 19 5.36 -3.44 3.57
N ARG A 20 5.87 -2.28 4.01
CA ARG A 20 5.07 -1.22 4.64
C ARG A 20 5.35 0.11 3.98
N GLY A 21 4.33 0.95 3.90
CA GLY A 21 4.49 2.31 3.44
C GLY A 21 3.27 3.17 3.72
N ILE A 22 3.42 4.47 3.48
CA ILE A 22 2.36 5.45 3.68
C ILE A 22 1.61 5.67 2.36
N VAL A 23 0.29 5.66 2.41
CA VAL A 23 -0.55 6.02 1.25
C VAL A 23 -0.39 7.50 0.96
N GLU A 24 0.26 7.82 -0.16
CA GLU A 24 0.51 9.17 -0.64
C GLU A 24 -0.66 9.69 -1.47
N GLN A 25 -1.23 8.83 -2.33
CA GLN A 25 -2.34 9.20 -3.20
C GLN A 25 -3.37 8.07 -3.31
N VAL A 26 -4.59 8.44 -3.69
CA VAL A 26 -5.69 7.52 -3.99
C VAL A 26 -6.35 7.99 -5.27
N TYR A 27 -6.53 7.08 -6.23
CA TYR A 27 -7.25 7.37 -7.47
C TYR A 27 -8.14 6.21 -7.88
N LYS A 28 -9.07 6.49 -8.79
CA LYS A 28 -9.99 5.50 -9.34
C LYS A 28 -9.76 5.37 -10.84
N GLU A 29 -9.60 4.15 -11.32
CA GLU A 29 -9.42 3.84 -12.74
C GLU A 29 -10.27 2.62 -13.09
N LYS A 30 -11.07 2.70 -14.15
CA LYS A 30 -11.96 1.62 -14.63
C LYS A 30 -12.83 0.96 -13.54
N GLY A 31 -13.24 1.73 -12.53
CA GLY A 31 -14.11 1.24 -11.45
C GLY A 31 -13.37 0.71 -10.22
N GLU A 32 -12.05 0.53 -10.31
CA GLU A 32 -11.21 0.05 -9.22
C GLU A 32 -10.49 1.19 -8.51
N ASN A 33 -10.25 1.04 -7.21
CA ASN A 33 -9.49 2.01 -6.41
C ASN A 33 -8.03 1.55 -6.31
N PHE A 34 -7.12 2.48 -6.56
CA PHE A 34 -5.68 2.29 -6.48
C PHE A 34 -5.06 3.23 -5.45
N LEU A 35 -4.00 2.74 -4.81
CA LEU A 35 -3.22 3.44 -3.80
C LEU A 35 -1.79 3.61 -4.33
N ILE A 36 -1.24 4.81 -4.20
CA ILE A 36 0.20 5.06 -4.40
C ILE A 36 0.89 5.02 -3.04
N VAL A 37 1.91 4.17 -2.92
CA VAL A 37 2.72 3.97 -1.71
C VAL A 37 4.18 3.89 -2.11
N GLY A 38 4.93 5.00 -2.01
CA GLY A 38 6.27 5.09 -2.61
C GLY A 38 6.24 4.71 -4.09
N ASP A 39 7.08 3.75 -4.49
CA ASP A 39 7.18 3.28 -5.87
C ASP A 39 6.09 2.24 -6.26
N TYR A 40 5.16 1.93 -5.35
CA TYR A 40 4.15 0.90 -5.55
C TYR A 40 2.78 1.49 -5.93
N VAL A 41 2.17 0.88 -6.95
CA VAL A 41 0.75 1.08 -7.31
C VAL A 41 -0.01 -0.16 -6.86
N LEU A 42 -0.88 -0.02 -5.87
CA LEU A 42 -1.53 -1.14 -5.20
C LEU A 42 -3.04 -1.09 -5.40
N GLY A 43 -3.64 -2.24 -5.73
CA GLY A 43 -5.09 -2.42 -5.61
C GLY A 43 -5.47 -2.70 -4.16
N LEU A 44 -6.75 -2.48 -3.83
CA LEU A 44 -7.23 -2.77 -2.47
C LEU A 44 -7.09 -4.25 -2.07
N LYS A 45 -7.10 -5.17 -3.04
CA LYS A 45 -6.91 -6.61 -2.82
C LYS A 45 -5.50 -6.99 -2.35
N ASP A 46 -4.52 -6.12 -2.59
CA ASP A 46 -3.11 -6.38 -2.26
C ASP A 46 -2.78 -5.94 -0.83
N ILE A 47 -3.70 -5.20 -0.19
CA ILE A 47 -3.53 -4.67 1.16
C ILE A 47 -3.90 -5.73 2.20
N ILE A 48 -2.95 -5.99 3.11
CA ILE A 48 -3.12 -6.92 4.22
C ILE A 48 -3.65 -6.18 5.46
N THR A 49 -3.06 -5.03 5.79
CA THR A 49 -3.50 -4.22 6.95
C THR A 49 -3.46 -2.73 6.65
N VAL A 50 -4.29 -1.98 7.37
CA VAL A 50 -4.30 -0.51 7.38
C VAL A 50 -4.21 -0.05 8.83
N LYS A 51 -3.27 0.86 9.13
CA LYS A 51 -3.11 1.49 10.44
C LYS A 51 -3.24 3.00 10.34
N ASN A 52 -3.90 3.57 11.35
CA ASN A 52 -3.85 5.00 11.60
C ASN A 52 -2.54 5.32 12.32
N GLN A 53 -1.86 6.39 11.91
CA GLN A 53 -0.65 6.85 12.60
C GLN A 53 -0.91 7.37 14.04
N ASN A 54 -2.17 7.50 14.46
CA ASN A 54 -2.57 8.13 15.74
C ASN A 54 -3.40 7.21 16.67
N GLN A 55 -3.16 5.90 16.71
CA GLN A 55 -3.73 5.06 17.77
C GLN A 55 -2.64 4.69 18.77
N ILE A 56 -2.57 5.49 19.83
CA ILE A 56 -1.97 5.15 21.13
C ILE A 56 -3.06 4.49 21.96
#